data_AF-A0A2T2SS43-F1
#
_entry.id   AF-A0A2T2SS43-F1
#
_cell.length_a   1.000
_cell.length_b   1.000
_cell.length_c   1.000
_cell.angle_alpha   90.00
_cell.angle_beta   90.00
_cell.angle_gamma   90.00
#
_symmetry.space_group_name_H-M   'P 1'
#
loop_
_entity.id
_entity.type
_entity.pdbx_description
1 polymer ?
#
loop_
_entity_poly.entity_id
_entity_poly.type
_entity_poly.pdbx_seq_one_letter_code
_entity_poly.pdbx_strand_id
1 'polypeptide(L)' 'GEIRTVSRIEPRIKEAAKLGFDRAVVPENNLDRIAGEHDIDVTGAEQLTGVVDVVL' A
#
# COMPACT_ATOMS: atom_id res chain seq x y z
N GLY A 1 -2.79 11.01 -12.88
CA GLY A 1 -3.10 9.59 -13.06
C GLY A 1 -2.10 8.75 -12.29
N GLU A 2 -0.81 9.07 -12.39
CA GLU A 2 0.24 8.45 -11.58
C GLU A 2 0.00 8.53 -10.06
N ILE A 3 0.44 7.50 -9.35
CA ILE A 3 0.47 7.42 -7.89
C ILE A 3 1.91 7.66 -7.44
N ARG A 4 2.08 8.68 -6.61
CA ARG A 4 3.41 9.15 -6.17
C ARG A 4 3.76 8.61 -4.79
N THR A 5 5.06 8.43 -4.57
CA THR A 5 5.62 7.92 -3.32
C THR A 5 5.26 8.80 -2.13
N VAL A 6 5.04 8.17 -0.97
CA VAL A 6 4.76 8.84 0.31
C VAL A 6 5.81 8.52 1.36
N SER A 7 5.95 9.42 2.33
CA SER A 7 6.86 9.23 3.46
C SER A 7 6.24 8.36 4.56
N ARG A 8 7.11 7.65 5.29
CA ARG A 8 6.75 6.82 6.45
C ARG A 8 5.66 5.79 6.11
N ILE A 9 5.83 5.06 5.02
CA ILE A 9 4.83 4.08 4.57
C ILE A 9 4.67 2.92 5.56
N GLU A 10 5.77 2.42 6.12
CA GLU A 10 5.73 1.26 6.99
C GLU A 10 4.90 1.46 8.28
N PRO A 11 5.04 2.56 9.05
CA PRO A 11 4.17 2.78 10.20
C PRO A 11 2.69 3.00 9.79
N ARG A 12 2.39 3.45 8.56
CA ARG A 12 1.01 3.57 8.08
C ARG A 12 0.37 2.20 7.83
N ILE A 13 1.12 1.29 7.21
CA ILE A 13 0.68 -0.10 6.98
C ILE A 13 0.46 -0.81 8.32
N LYS A 14 1.41 -0.67 9.27
CA LYS A 14 1.27 -1.27 10.61
C LYS A 14 0.05 -0.77 11.36
N GLU A 15 -0.29 0.51 11.23
CA GLU A 15 -1.48 1.06 11.88
C GLU A 15 -2.77 0.59 11.21
N ALA A 16 -2.80 0.50 9.88
CA ALA A 16 -3.93 -0.08 9.16
C ALA A 16 -4.19 -1.54 9.57
N ALA A 17 -3.14 -2.35 9.69
CA ALA A 17 -3.28 -3.73 10.17
C ALA A 17 -3.89 -3.79 11.59
N LYS A 18 -3.43 -2.96 12.53
CA LYS A 18 -3.99 -2.90 13.89
C LYS A 18 -5.47 -2.51 13.95
N LEU A 19 -5.91 -1.68 13.00
CA LEU A 19 -7.30 -1.25 12.90
C LEU A 19 -8.20 -2.33 12.28
N GLY A 20 -7.63 -3.46 11.85
CA GLY A 20 -8.38 -4.59 11.30
C GLY A 20 -8.67 -4.46 9.81
N PHE A 21 -7.88 -3.69 9.07
CA PHE A 21 -7.95 -3.71 7.60
C PHE A 21 -7.24 -4.95 7.05
N ASP A 22 -7.85 -5.59 6.06
CA ASP A 22 -7.33 -6.81 5.43
C ASP A 22 -6.37 -6.54 4.26
N ARG A 23 -6.47 -5.36 3.61
CA ARG A 23 -5.66 -4.98 2.45
C ARG A 23 -5.25 -3.50 2.47
N ALA A 24 -4.04 -3.22 1.99
CA ALA A 24 -3.53 -1.88 1.71
C ALA A 24 -3.01 -1.78 0.26
N VAL A 25 -3.53 -0.81 -0.50
CA VAL A 25 -2.94 -0.42 -1.79
C VAL A 25 -2.02 0.77 -1.58
N VAL A 26 -0.77 0.65 -1.99
CA VAL A 26 0.31 1.64 -1.73
C VAL A 26 1.00 2.03 -3.03
N PRO A 27 1.75 3.15 -3.07
CA PRO A 27 2.56 3.47 -4.25
C PRO A 27 3.57 2.35 -4.53
N GLU A 28 3.73 1.93 -5.79
CA GLU A 28 4.70 0.87 -6.16
C GLU A 28 6.11 1.19 -5.66
N ASN A 29 6.55 2.44 -5.86
CA ASN A 29 7.85 2.94 -5.43
C ASN A 29 8.06 2.97 -3.90
N ASN A 30 7.03 2.66 -3.10
CA ASN A 30 7.15 2.49 -1.66
C ASN A 30 7.45 1.04 -1.26
N LEU A 31 7.20 0.05 -2.12
CA LEU A 31 7.39 -1.37 -1.82
C LEU A 31 8.85 -1.67 -1.43
N ASP A 32 9.82 -1.07 -2.13
CA ASP A 32 11.24 -1.21 -1.82
C ASP A 32 11.63 -0.72 -0.41
N ARG A 33 10.76 0.08 0.22
CA ARG A 33 10.99 0.72 1.53
C ARG A 33 10.20 0.06 2.66
N ILE A 34 9.47 -1.01 2.36
CA ILE A 34 8.72 -1.81 3.34
C ILE A 34 9.33 -3.21 3.35
N ALA A 35 10.33 -3.40 4.21
CA ALA A 35 10.97 -4.70 4.36
C ALA A 35 10.19 -5.54 5.38
N GLY A 36 9.98 -6.83 5.06
CA GLY A 36 9.45 -7.82 5.98
C GLY A 36 7.99 -8.18 5.73
N GLU A 37 7.49 -9.11 6.55
CA GLU A 37 6.11 -9.56 6.51
C GLU A 37 5.19 -8.54 7.22
N HIS A 38 3.98 -8.40 6.69
CA HIS A 38 2.95 -7.52 7.24
C HIS A 38 1.68 -8.33 7.47
N ASP A 39 0.96 -8.03 8.56
CA ASP A 39 -0.30 -8.70 8.91
C ASP A 39 -1.48 -8.30 8.00
N ILE A 40 -1.21 -7.56 6.92
CA ILE A 40 -2.16 -7.03 5.96
C ILE A 40 -1.63 -7.27 4.55
N ASP A 41 -2.51 -7.58 3.60
CA ASP A 41 -2.14 -7.78 2.19
C ASP A 41 -1.75 -6.44 1.55
N VAL A 42 -0.48 -6.28 1.17
CA VAL A 42 0.04 -5.04 0.60
C VAL A 42 0.25 -5.19 -0.90
N THR A 43 -0.48 -4.40 -1.69
CA THR A 43 -0.35 -4.35 -3.15
C THR A 43 0.16 -2.99 -3.60
N GLY A 44 1.16 -2.96 -4.48
CA GLY A 44 1.66 -1.74 -5.09
C GLY A 44 0.85 -1.29 -6.30
N ALA A 45 0.80 0.01 -6.55
CA ALA A 45 0.17 0.59 -7.72
C ALA A 45 0.93 1.82 -8.23
N GLU A 46 1.02 1.93 -9.56
CA GLU A 46 1.68 3.05 -10.25
C GLU A 46 0.69 4.07 -10.83
N GLN A 47 -0.52 3.62 -11.20
CA GLN A 47 -1.53 4.45 -11.86
C GLN A 47 -2.91 4.27 -11.22
N LEU A 48 -3.68 5.36 -11.19
CA LEU A 48 -5.03 5.41 -10.65
C LEU A 48 -5.96 4.38 -11.31
N THR A 49 -5.84 4.18 -12.63
CA THR A 49 -6.65 3.19 -13.36
C THR A 49 -6.44 1.78 -12.82
N GLY A 50 -5.19 1.40 -12.54
CA GLY A 50 -4.90 0.08 -11.95
C GLY A 50 -5.46 -0.07 -10.54
N VAL A 51 -5.55 1.01 -9.76
CA VAL A 51 -6.19 0.96 -8.43
C VAL A 51 -7.69 0.74 -8.54
N VAL A 52 -8.34 1.32 -9.54
CA VAL A 52 -9.78 1.12 -9.76
C VAL A 52 -10.07 -0.36 -10.00
N ASP A 53 -9.25 -1.04 -10.80
CA ASP A 53 -9.39 -2.48 -11.09
C ASP A 53 -9.11 -3.39 -9.86
N VAL A 54 -8.31 -2.91 -8.90
CA VAL A 54 -7.95 -3.67 -7.68
C VAL A 54 -9.01 -3.52 -6.57
N VAL A 55 -9.73 -2.40 -6.55
CA VAL A 55 -10.66 -2.03 -5.47
C VAL A 55 -12.12 -2.32 -5.83
N LEU A 56 -12.48 -2.32 -7.12
CA LEU A 56 -13.84 -2.60 -7.61
C LEU A 56 -13.98 -4.05 -8.08
#